data_AF-A0A2M9YJB6-F1
#
_entry.id   AF-A0A2M9YJB6-F1
#
_cell.length_a   1.000
_cell.length_b   1.000
_cell.length_c   1.000
_cell.angle_alpha   90.00
_cell.angle_beta   90.00
_cell.angle_gamma   90.00
#
_symmetry.space_group_name_H-M   'P 1'
#
loop_
_entity.id
_entity.type
_entity.pdbx_description
1 polymer ?
#
loop_
_entity_poly.entity_id
_entity_poly.type
_entity_poly.pdbx_seq_one_letter_code
_entity_poly.pdbx_strand_id
1 'polypeptide(L)'
;MFDCDCLFDWKEVYSLLKDFLAFILGVYTVCIAKEGLKTWKEQIRGGNNYQLAKRILIKLNKLRNELRKLRSPIRFAKYNEFLIGAPDEFKETIKEEWRGVSNSYAELEFDIYEAGIVFGEEFKEKFKPVMAYIINIEGELNLFLSEAITKGDSQRLGSEIFGSPTLAGVESDHDAKFKELIQSVENILRKHISIS
;
A
#
# COMPACT_ATOMS: atom_id res chain seq x y z
N MET A 1 13.96 89.29 24.77
CA MET A 1 15.19 88.47 24.80
C MET A 1 14.77 87.15 24.18
N PHE A 2 15.22 86.92 22.94
CA PHE A 2 14.59 86.02 21.97
C PHE A 2 14.65 84.54 22.39
N ASP A 3 13.54 83.86 22.08
CA ASP A 3 13.24 82.44 22.21
C ASP A 3 14.33 81.51 21.64
N CYS A 4 14.49 80.33 22.26
CA CYS A 4 15.02 79.14 21.58
C CYS A 4 14.64 77.84 22.32
N ASP A 5 13.35 77.66 22.65
CA ASP A 5 12.77 76.37 23.02
C ASP A 5 12.42 75.57 21.74
N CYS A 6 13.43 75.07 21.03
CA CYS A 6 13.23 74.24 19.83
C CYS A 6 14.32 73.15 19.66
N LEU A 7 14.91 72.66 20.77
CA LEU A 7 15.75 71.46 20.68
C LEU A 7 14.85 70.22 20.65
N PHE A 8 14.42 69.91 19.43
CA PHE A 8 13.82 68.65 19.01
C PHE A 8 14.49 67.48 19.75
N ASP A 9 13.77 66.81 20.65
CA ASP A 9 14.31 65.74 21.49
C ASP A 9 14.58 64.50 20.62
N TRP A 10 15.78 64.44 20.05
CA TRP A 10 16.25 63.36 19.18
C TRP A 10 16.16 61.98 19.83
N LYS A 11 16.15 61.90 21.17
CA LYS A 11 16.01 60.62 21.88
C LYS A 11 14.60 60.06 21.77
N GLU A 12 13.58 60.91 21.85
CA GLU A 12 12.18 60.50 21.69
C GLU A 12 11.90 60.01 20.26
N VAL A 13 12.41 60.74 19.27
CA VAL A 13 12.28 60.35 17.85
C VAL A 13 12.99 59.03 17.56
N TYR A 14 14.18 58.82 18.11
CA TYR A 14 14.90 57.55 17.98
C TYR A 14 14.17 56.39 18.67
N SER A 15 13.60 56.62 19.86
CA SER A 15 12.81 55.61 20.58
C SER A 15 11.57 55.20 19.79
N LEU A 16 10.80 56.17 19.29
CA LEU A 16 9.61 55.93 18.49
C LEU A 16 9.94 55.16 17.20
N LEU A 17 11.04 55.51 16.53
CA LEU A 17 11.46 54.83 15.30
C LEU A 17 11.89 53.39 15.59
N LYS A 18 12.62 53.14 16.69
CA LYS A 18 13.00 51.80 17.13
C LYS A 18 11.79 50.93 17.44
N ASP A 19 10.80 51.47 18.15
CA ASP A 19 9.58 50.75 18.50
C ASP A 19 8.73 50.45 17.27
N PHE A 20 8.67 51.38 16.31
CA PHE A 20 8.02 51.16 15.02
C PHE A 20 8.72 50.07 14.20
N LEU A 21 10.06 50.05 14.18
CA LEU A 21 10.84 49.01 13.50
C LEU A 21 10.64 47.64 14.15
N ALA A 22 10.62 47.60 15.49
CA ALA A 22 10.35 46.38 16.24
C ALA A 22 8.94 45.84 15.98
N PHE A 23 7.95 46.73 15.85
CA PHE A 23 6.59 46.36 15.47
C PHE A 23 6.53 45.74 14.07
N ILE A 24 7.19 46.36 13.08
CA ILE A 24 7.27 45.81 11.71
C ILE A 24 7.93 44.43 11.72
N LEU A 25 9.07 44.27 12.41
CA LEU A 25 9.76 42.99 12.52
C LEU A 25 8.90 41.93 13.20
N GLY A 26 8.13 42.30 14.23
CA GLY A 26 7.16 41.42 14.88
C GLY A 26 6.09 40.94 13.90
N VAL A 27 5.50 41.84 13.10
CA VAL A 27 4.50 41.49 12.07
C VAL A 27 5.09 40.56 11.02
N TYR A 28 6.29 40.86 10.49
CA TYR A 28 6.99 40.00 9.53
C TYR A 28 7.25 38.60 10.09
N THR A 29 7.68 38.51 11.34
CA THR A 29 7.94 37.22 12.01
C THR A 29 6.68 36.38 12.10
N VAL A 30 5.53 37.00 12.41
CA VAL A 30 4.22 36.31 12.46
C VAL A 30 3.80 35.83 11.07
N CYS A 31 4.00 36.63 10.03
CA CYS A 31 3.69 36.24 8.65
C CYS A 31 4.52 35.03 8.19
N ILE A 32 5.85 35.09 8.41
CA ILE A 32 6.76 33.99 8.06
C ILE A 32 6.42 32.73 8.86
N ALA A 33 6.10 32.86 10.15
CA ALA A 33 5.70 31.73 10.97
C ALA A 33 4.42 31.05 10.46
N LYS A 34 3.43 31.82 9.97
CA LYS A 34 2.21 31.27 9.38
C LYS A 34 2.49 30.50 8.09
N GLU A 35 3.33 31.05 7.20
CA GLU A 35 3.72 30.37 5.96
C GLU A 35 4.53 29.11 6.25
N GLY A 36 5.49 29.18 7.18
CA GLY A 36 6.25 28.03 7.64
C GLY A 36 5.37 26.92 8.20
N LEU A 37 4.36 27.26 9.00
CA LEU A 37 3.41 26.29 9.55
C LEU A 37 2.57 25.62 8.46
N LYS A 38 2.14 26.40 7.45
CA LYS A 38 1.40 25.86 6.31
C LYS A 38 2.26 24.87 5.51
N THR A 39 3.48 25.26 5.15
CA THR A 39 4.44 24.41 4.44
C THR A 39 4.76 23.15 5.25
N TRP A 40 4.97 23.28 6.55
CA TRP A 40 5.25 22.14 7.42
C TRP A 40 4.08 21.15 7.49
N LYS A 41 2.85 21.66 7.58
CA LYS A 41 1.63 20.83 7.53
C LYS A 41 1.49 20.11 6.19
N GLU A 42 1.80 20.78 5.08
CA GLU A 42 1.78 20.19 3.74
C GLU A 42 2.85 19.11 3.58
N GLN A 43 4.07 19.34 4.09
CA GLN A 43 5.15 18.35 4.11
C GLN A 43 4.80 17.11 4.92
N ILE A 44 4.23 17.28 6.13
CA ILE A 44 3.79 16.15 6.96
C ILE A 44 2.71 15.35 6.23
N ARG A 45 1.73 16.03 5.63
CA ARG A 45 0.67 15.37 4.87
C ARG A 45 1.23 14.60 3.67
N GLY A 46 2.16 15.20 2.92
CA GLY A 46 2.86 14.54 1.81
C GLY A 46 3.65 13.32 2.27
N GLY A 47 4.38 13.44 3.38
CA GLY A 47 5.14 12.35 3.98
C GLY A 47 4.27 11.16 4.41
N ASN A 48 3.15 11.42 5.08
CA ASN A 48 2.21 10.37 5.50
C ASN A 48 1.58 9.66 4.30
N ASN A 49 1.16 10.43 3.29
CA ASN A 49 0.60 9.87 2.05
C ASN A 49 1.62 8.97 1.34
N TYR A 50 2.88 9.40 1.26
CA TYR A 50 3.96 8.60 0.68
C TYR A 50 4.24 7.31 1.48
N GLN A 51 4.23 7.38 2.81
CA GLN A 51 4.42 6.20 3.65
C GLN A 51 3.30 5.18 3.46
N LEU A 52 2.04 5.61 3.44
CA LEU A 52 0.88 4.74 3.20
C LEU A 52 0.99 4.05 1.83
N ALA A 53 1.25 4.84 0.79
CA ALA A 53 1.51 4.38 -0.56
C ALA A 53 2.62 3.30 -0.65
N LYS A 54 3.78 3.57 -0.06
CA LYS A 54 4.91 2.64 -0.01
C LYS A 54 4.54 1.35 0.72
N ARG A 55 3.79 1.45 1.81
CA ARG A 55 3.36 0.30 2.63
C ARG A 55 2.43 -0.62 1.82
N ILE A 56 1.47 -0.04 1.10
CA ILE A 56 0.57 -0.77 0.19
C ILE A 56 1.37 -1.50 -0.89
N LEU A 57 2.32 -0.82 -1.54
CA LEU A 57 3.15 -1.43 -2.58
C LEU A 57 3.99 -2.61 -2.06
N ILE A 58 4.56 -2.49 -0.86
CA ILE A 58 5.32 -3.57 -0.22
C ILE A 58 4.41 -4.76 0.09
N LYS A 59 3.25 -4.52 0.71
CA LYS A 59 2.30 -5.58 1.08
C LYS A 59 1.68 -6.25 -0.14
N LEU A 60 1.40 -5.50 -1.20
CA LEU A 60 0.93 -6.05 -2.48
C LEU A 60 1.97 -6.98 -3.12
N ASN A 61 3.25 -6.61 -3.10
CA ASN A 61 4.32 -7.47 -3.58
C ASN A 61 4.53 -8.70 -2.68
N LYS A 62 4.35 -8.57 -1.36
CA LYS A 62 4.34 -9.70 -0.42
C LYS A 62 3.22 -10.69 -0.77
N LEU A 63 1.99 -10.19 -0.94
CA LEU A 63 0.84 -10.98 -1.38
C LEU A 63 1.11 -11.69 -2.72
N ARG A 64 1.65 -10.98 -3.72
CA ARG A 64 2.04 -11.59 -5.00
C ARG A 64 3.05 -12.73 -4.80
N ASN A 65 4.04 -12.54 -3.94
CA ASN A 65 5.04 -13.57 -3.65
C ASN A 65 4.43 -14.78 -2.94
N GLU A 66 3.51 -14.60 -1.99
CA GLU A 66 2.81 -15.72 -1.35
C GLU A 66 1.92 -16.48 -2.33
N LEU A 67 1.19 -15.77 -3.20
CA LEU A 67 0.42 -16.41 -4.28
C LEU A 67 1.30 -17.17 -5.27
N ARG A 68 2.49 -16.65 -5.58
CA ARG A 68 3.46 -17.35 -6.44
C ARG A 68 4.04 -18.59 -5.75
N LYS A 69 4.29 -18.51 -4.45
CA LYS A 69 4.78 -19.64 -3.65
C LYS A 69 3.78 -20.78 -3.60
N LEU A 70 2.49 -20.47 -3.43
CA LEU A 70 1.40 -21.45 -3.44
C LEU A 70 1.29 -22.13 -4.81
N ARG A 71 1.43 -21.37 -5.90
CA ARG A 71 1.32 -21.83 -7.30
C ARG A 71 2.61 -22.45 -7.86
N SER A 72 3.59 -22.80 -7.02
CA SER A 72 4.89 -23.29 -7.50
C SER A 72 4.79 -24.73 -8.04
N PRO A 73 5.20 -25.02 -9.29
CA PRO A 73 5.17 -26.38 -9.86
C PRO A 73 5.92 -27.41 -9.00
N ILE A 74 7.01 -26.99 -8.34
CA ILE A 74 7.81 -27.84 -7.46
C ILE A 74 7.01 -28.27 -6.22
N ARG A 75 6.11 -27.40 -5.71
CA ARG A 75 5.23 -27.78 -4.60
C ARG A 75 4.19 -28.79 -5.03
N PHE A 76 3.62 -28.64 -6.22
CA PHE A 76 2.63 -29.60 -6.73
C PHE A 76 3.20 -31.00 -6.93
N ALA A 77 4.46 -31.13 -7.32
CA ALA A 77 5.14 -32.43 -7.33
C ALA A 77 5.18 -33.07 -5.93
N LYS A 78 5.51 -32.28 -4.90
CA LYS A 78 5.52 -32.73 -3.49
C LYS A 78 4.11 -33.09 -2.99
N TYR A 79 3.10 -32.36 -3.42
CA TYR A 79 1.70 -32.63 -3.08
C TYR A 79 1.21 -33.96 -3.62
N ASN A 80 1.68 -34.37 -4.80
CA ASN A 80 1.32 -35.66 -5.38
C ASN A 80 1.84 -36.83 -4.51
N GLU A 81 3.04 -36.71 -3.95
CA GLU A 81 3.58 -37.68 -2.98
C GLU A 81 2.73 -37.73 -1.69
N PHE A 82 2.38 -36.57 -1.12
CA PHE A 82 1.55 -36.50 0.09
C PHE A 82 0.13 -37.02 -0.14
N LEU A 83 -0.47 -36.78 -1.30
CA LEU A 83 -1.81 -37.27 -1.63
C LEU A 83 -1.89 -38.80 -1.65
N ILE A 84 -0.81 -39.49 -2.04
CA ILE A 84 -0.75 -40.95 -2.11
C ILE A 84 -0.50 -41.56 -0.72
N GLY A 85 0.29 -40.90 0.12
CA GLY A 85 0.76 -41.47 1.40
C GLY A 85 0.08 -40.94 2.67
N ALA A 86 -0.39 -39.69 2.67
CA ALA A 86 -0.87 -38.98 3.86
C ALA A 86 -1.82 -37.80 3.50
N PRO A 87 -3.07 -38.09 3.08
CA PRO A 87 -4.02 -37.06 2.61
C PRO A 87 -4.42 -36.03 3.67
N ASP A 88 -4.40 -36.39 4.96
CA ASP A 88 -4.66 -35.43 6.05
C ASP A 88 -3.51 -34.44 6.24
N GLU A 89 -2.26 -34.89 6.15
CA GLU A 89 -1.06 -34.02 6.20
C GLU A 89 -1.02 -33.07 5.00
N PHE A 90 -1.46 -33.56 3.83
CA PHE A 90 -1.60 -32.74 2.63
C PHE A 90 -2.56 -31.56 2.86
N LYS A 91 -3.74 -31.85 3.43
CA LYS A 91 -4.77 -30.84 3.69
C LYS A 91 -4.28 -29.76 4.66
N GLU A 92 -3.61 -30.15 5.73
CA GLU A 92 -3.07 -29.20 6.71
C GLU A 92 -1.92 -28.37 6.11
N THR A 93 -1.05 -28.97 5.28
CA THR A 93 0.00 -28.23 4.56
C THR A 93 -0.58 -27.13 3.67
N ILE A 94 -1.59 -27.46 2.85
CA ILE A 94 -2.24 -26.48 1.96
C ILE A 94 -2.93 -25.37 2.76
N LYS A 95 -3.59 -25.72 3.88
CA LYS A 95 -4.18 -24.73 4.80
C LYS A 95 -3.15 -23.78 5.36
N GLU A 96 -2.01 -24.28 5.83
CA GLU A 96 -0.94 -23.47 6.38
C GLU A 96 -0.36 -22.50 5.34
N GLU A 97 -0.22 -22.96 4.10
CA GLU A 97 0.23 -22.13 3.00
C GLU A 97 -0.80 -21.07 2.60
N TRP A 98 -2.08 -21.44 2.53
CA TRP A 98 -3.17 -20.51 2.30
C TRP A 98 -3.25 -19.45 3.40
N ARG A 99 -2.96 -19.82 4.64
CA ARG A 99 -2.87 -18.87 5.76
C ARG A 99 -1.85 -17.77 5.50
N GLY A 100 -0.74 -18.06 4.82
CA GLY A 100 0.24 -17.06 4.41
C GLY A 100 -0.31 -16.02 3.44
N VAL A 101 -1.10 -16.48 2.46
CA VAL A 101 -1.83 -15.62 1.50
C VAL A 101 -2.89 -14.80 2.22
N SER A 102 -3.74 -15.45 3.03
CA SER A 102 -4.83 -14.82 3.77
C SER A 102 -4.32 -13.73 4.72
N ASN A 103 -3.26 -14.00 5.49
CA ASN A 103 -2.64 -13.01 6.37
C ASN A 103 -2.08 -11.82 5.59
N SER A 104 -1.38 -12.08 4.48
CA SER A 104 -0.81 -11.01 3.65
C SER A 104 -1.89 -10.15 3.00
N TYR A 105 -3.02 -10.76 2.64
CA TYR A 105 -4.18 -10.04 2.12
C TYR A 105 -4.87 -9.21 3.20
N ALA A 106 -5.12 -9.76 4.40
CA ALA A 106 -5.73 -9.03 5.50
C ALA A 106 -4.90 -7.80 5.92
N GLU A 107 -3.57 -7.94 5.96
CA GLU A 107 -2.65 -6.82 6.20
C GLU A 107 -2.77 -5.73 5.12
N LEU A 108 -2.94 -6.13 3.85
CA LEU A 108 -3.07 -5.21 2.71
C LEU A 108 -4.45 -4.54 2.72
N GLU A 109 -5.50 -5.28 3.07
CA GLU A 109 -6.89 -4.81 3.07
C GLU A 109 -7.06 -3.60 3.99
N PHE A 110 -6.49 -3.66 5.20
CA PHE A 110 -6.50 -2.54 6.13
C PHE A 110 -5.91 -1.26 5.51
N ASP A 111 -4.78 -1.38 4.81
CA ASP A 111 -4.15 -0.23 4.17
C ASP A 111 -4.95 0.26 2.96
N ILE A 112 -5.66 -0.62 2.25
CA ILE A 112 -6.57 -0.23 1.17
C ILE A 112 -7.73 0.61 1.71
N TYR A 113 -8.30 0.26 2.87
CA TYR A 113 -9.34 1.07 3.51
C TYR A 113 -8.81 2.43 3.95
N GLU A 114 -7.65 2.47 4.59
CA GLU A 114 -7.00 3.74 4.97
C GLU A 114 -6.73 4.60 3.72
N ALA A 115 -6.26 3.98 2.64
CA ALA A 115 -6.05 4.66 1.36
C ALA A 115 -7.34 5.15 0.71
N GLY A 116 -8.46 4.45 0.87
CA GLY A 116 -9.77 4.94 0.43
C GLY A 116 -10.18 6.24 1.13
N ILE A 117 -9.83 6.38 2.41
CA ILE A 117 -10.07 7.62 3.18
C ILE A 117 -9.13 8.74 2.72
N VAL A 118 -7.86 8.42 2.45
CA VAL A 118 -6.82 9.42 2.13
C VAL A 118 -6.86 9.88 0.66
N PHE A 119 -7.03 8.94 -0.27
CA PHE A 119 -6.97 9.17 -1.72
C PHE A 119 -8.34 9.13 -2.41
N GLY A 120 -9.40 8.72 -1.71
CA GLY A 120 -10.77 8.60 -2.25
C GLY A 120 -11.13 7.17 -2.64
N GLU A 121 -12.44 6.89 -2.73
CA GLU A 121 -12.96 5.53 -2.97
C GLU A 121 -12.57 4.95 -4.34
N GLU A 122 -12.30 5.80 -5.33
CA GLU A 122 -11.77 5.38 -6.63
C GLU A 122 -10.45 4.60 -6.51
N PHE A 123 -9.67 4.84 -5.45
CA PHE A 123 -8.46 4.09 -5.17
C PHE A 123 -8.79 2.65 -4.74
N LYS A 124 -9.79 2.48 -3.87
CA LYS A 124 -10.24 1.17 -3.40
C LYS A 124 -10.82 0.33 -4.51
N GLU A 125 -11.59 0.94 -5.41
CA GLU A 125 -12.18 0.29 -6.59
C GLU A 125 -11.12 -0.40 -7.46
N LYS A 126 -9.93 0.18 -7.57
CA LYS A 126 -8.82 -0.42 -8.33
C LYS A 126 -8.41 -1.78 -7.78
N PHE A 127 -8.57 -2.06 -6.48
CA PHE A 127 -8.17 -3.33 -5.87
C PHE A 127 -9.22 -4.45 -6.00
N LYS A 128 -10.45 -4.16 -6.45
CA LYS A 128 -11.50 -5.19 -6.64
C LYS A 128 -11.06 -6.37 -7.52
N PRO A 129 -10.36 -6.18 -8.65
CA PRO A 129 -9.89 -7.29 -9.48
C PRO A 129 -8.90 -8.21 -8.74
N VAL A 130 -8.08 -7.67 -7.84
CA VAL A 130 -7.18 -8.47 -6.99
C VAL A 130 -7.96 -9.31 -6.00
N MET A 131 -8.99 -8.73 -5.36
CA MET A 131 -9.86 -9.47 -4.44
C MET A 131 -10.58 -10.61 -5.16
N ALA A 132 -11.17 -10.32 -6.32
CA ALA A 132 -11.83 -11.33 -7.15
C ALA A 132 -10.87 -12.46 -7.55
N TYR A 133 -9.61 -12.14 -7.85
CA TYR A 133 -8.61 -13.14 -8.18
C TYR A 133 -8.25 -14.05 -7.00
N ILE A 134 -8.07 -13.49 -5.79
CA ILE A 134 -7.79 -14.28 -4.58
C ILE A 134 -8.95 -15.23 -4.28
N ILE A 135 -10.18 -14.72 -4.37
CA ILE A 135 -11.39 -15.52 -4.17
C ILE A 135 -11.47 -16.66 -5.20
N ASN A 136 -11.11 -16.39 -6.45
CA ASN A 136 -11.10 -17.44 -7.47
C ASN A 136 -10.08 -18.54 -7.15
N ILE A 137 -8.84 -18.17 -6.78
CA ILE A 137 -7.82 -19.16 -6.38
C ILE A 137 -8.30 -19.98 -5.18
N GLU A 138 -8.90 -19.33 -4.17
CA GLU A 138 -9.44 -20.03 -3.00
C GLU A 138 -10.51 -21.04 -3.38
N GLY A 139 -11.44 -20.64 -4.26
CA GLY A 139 -12.49 -21.50 -4.78
C GLY A 139 -11.92 -22.70 -5.52
N GLU A 140 -11.01 -22.47 -6.47
CA GLU A 140 -10.34 -23.54 -7.22
C GLU A 140 -9.56 -24.49 -6.29
N LEU A 141 -8.84 -23.96 -5.31
CA LEU A 141 -8.07 -24.74 -4.34
C LEU A 141 -8.99 -25.60 -3.46
N ASN A 142 -10.11 -25.05 -2.99
CA ASN A 142 -11.07 -25.78 -2.16
C ASN A 142 -11.79 -26.89 -2.95
N LEU A 143 -12.19 -26.60 -4.19
CA LEU A 143 -12.75 -27.61 -5.09
C LEU A 143 -11.73 -28.73 -5.30
N PHE A 144 -10.49 -28.37 -5.61
CA PHE A 144 -9.39 -29.32 -5.77
C PHE A 144 -9.19 -30.21 -4.54
N LEU A 145 -9.08 -29.62 -3.34
CA LEU A 145 -8.93 -30.38 -2.10
C LEU A 145 -10.11 -31.34 -1.87
N SER A 146 -11.34 -30.90 -2.19
CA SER A 146 -12.53 -31.73 -2.01
C SER A 146 -12.56 -32.93 -2.97
N GLU A 147 -12.14 -32.75 -4.22
CA GLU A 147 -12.06 -33.82 -5.22
C GLU A 147 -10.94 -34.82 -4.91
N ALA A 148 -9.78 -34.31 -4.46
CA ALA A 148 -8.64 -35.13 -4.04
C ALA A 148 -9.04 -36.15 -2.96
N ILE A 149 -9.79 -35.68 -1.96
CA ILE A 149 -10.23 -36.47 -0.82
C ILE A 149 -11.31 -37.48 -1.22
N THR A 150 -12.23 -37.11 -2.12
CA THR A 150 -13.37 -37.97 -2.48
C THR A 150 -13.03 -39.06 -3.49
N LYS A 151 -12.14 -38.78 -4.45
CA LYS A 151 -11.84 -39.74 -5.53
C LYS A 151 -10.64 -40.64 -5.23
N GLY A 152 -9.75 -40.25 -4.31
CA GLY A 152 -8.52 -40.99 -4.01
C GLY A 152 -7.58 -41.16 -5.22
N ASP A 153 -7.81 -40.41 -6.30
CA ASP A 153 -7.19 -40.60 -7.62
C ASP A 153 -6.13 -39.51 -7.87
N SER A 154 -5.05 -39.58 -7.10
CA SER A 154 -3.93 -38.62 -7.09
C SER A 154 -3.23 -38.46 -8.45
N GLN A 155 -3.17 -39.54 -9.25
CA GLN A 155 -2.52 -39.52 -10.56
C GLN A 155 -3.28 -38.66 -11.58
N ARG A 156 -4.60 -38.71 -11.56
CA ARG A 156 -5.45 -37.90 -12.43
C ARG A 156 -5.43 -36.43 -12.00
N LEU A 157 -5.37 -36.20 -10.69
CA LEU A 157 -5.29 -34.86 -10.10
C LEU A 157 -4.05 -34.06 -10.51
N GLY A 158 -2.87 -34.69 -10.57
CA GLY A 158 -1.66 -34.01 -11.03
C GLY A 158 -1.83 -33.42 -12.43
N SER A 159 -2.47 -34.17 -13.34
CA SER A 159 -2.72 -33.72 -14.71
C SER A 159 -3.75 -32.58 -14.82
N GLU A 160 -4.75 -32.55 -13.94
CA GLU A 160 -5.75 -31.47 -13.89
C GLU A 160 -5.16 -30.17 -13.31
N ILE A 161 -4.22 -30.25 -12.36
CA ILE A 161 -3.48 -29.08 -11.85
C ILE A 161 -2.61 -28.47 -12.94
N PHE A 162 -1.82 -29.29 -13.65
CA PHE A 162 -1.01 -28.81 -14.77
C PHE A 162 -1.88 -28.27 -15.91
N GLY A 163 -3.14 -28.71 -16.01
CA GLY A 163 -4.14 -28.19 -16.92
C GLY A 163 -4.83 -26.90 -16.46
N SER A 164 -4.84 -26.56 -15.16
CA SER A 164 -5.39 -25.30 -14.66
C SER A 164 -4.36 -24.16 -14.86
N PRO A 165 -4.62 -23.20 -15.76
CA PRO A 165 -3.71 -22.08 -15.97
C PRO A 165 -3.58 -21.19 -14.72
N THR A 166 -4.60 -21.17 -13.85
CA THR A 166 -4.59 -20.40 -12.60
C THR A 166 -3.64 -21.01 -11.57
N LEU A 167 -3.70 -22.34 -11.38
CA LEU A 167 -2.91 -23.04 -10.36
C LEU A 167 -1.50 -23.39 -10.82
N ALA A 168 -1.31 -23.72 -12.10
CA ALA A 168 -0.01 -24.12 -12.67
C ALA A 168 1.03 -23.00 -12.71
N GLY A 169 0.67 -21.75 -12.39
CA GLY A 169 1.59 -20.62 -12.41
C GLY A 169 2.13 -20.30 -13.81
N VAL A 170 1.50 -20.83 -14.86
CA VAL A 170 1.66 -20.32 -16.23
C VAL A 170 1.29 -18.85 -16.19
N GLU A 171 2.08 -17.99 -16.81
CA GLU A 171 1.88 -16.53 -16.84
C GLU A 171 0.47 -16.24 -17.34
N SER A 172 -0.46 -16.12 -16.39
CA SER A 172 -1.89 -16.07 -16.66
C SER A 172 -2.29 -14.62 -16.88
N ASP A 173 -3.43 -14.41 -17.53
CA ASP A 173 -4.08 -13.10 -17.64
C ASP A 173 -4.19 -12.38 -16.28
N HIS A 174 -4.24 -13.14 -15.17
CA HIS A 174 -4.26 -12.59 -13.82
C HIS A 174 -2.92 -12.04 -13.33
N ASP A 175 -1.78 -12.63 -13.71
CA ASP A 175 -0.46 -12.08 -13.39
C ASP A 175 -0.20 -10.79 -14.19
N ALA A 176 -0.73 -10.70 -15.41
CA ALA A 176 -0.76 -9.47 -16.19
C ALA A 176 -1.61 -8.38 -15.51
N LYS A 177 -2.84 -8.70 -15.08
CA LYS A 177 -3.70 -7.77 -14.30
C LYS A 177 -3.06 -7.34 -12.98
N PHE A 178 -2.36 -8.24 -12.28
CA PHE A 178 -1.62 -7.90 -11.07
C PHE A 178 -0.48 -6.92 -11.35
N LYS A 179 0.24 -7.12 -12.46
CA LYS A 179 1.30 -6.22 -12.92
C LYS A 179 0.75 -4.86 -13.32
N GLU A 180 -0.37 -4.83 -14.03
CA GLU A 180 -1.08 -3.58 -14.37
C GLU A 180 -1.56 -2.83 -13.12
N LEU A 181 -2.03 -3.55 -12.10
CA LEU A 181 -2.42 -2.96 -10.84
C LEU A 181 -1.23 -2.34 -10.11
N ILE A 182 -0.11 -3.08 -10.02
CA ILE A 182 1.15 -2.55 -9.48
C ILE A 182 1.53 -1.29 -10.24
N GLN A 183 1.48 -1.31 -11.57
CA GLN A 183 1.78 -0.15 -12.41
C GLN A 183 0.82 1.02 -12.18
N SER A 184 -0.49 0.76 -12.03
CA SER A 184 -1.49 1.78 -11.74
C SER A 184 -1.27 2.41 -10.37
N VAL A 185 -0.97 1.60 -9.36
CA VAL A 185 -0.65 2.10 -8.02
C VAL A 185 0.61 2.94 -8.11
N GLU A 186 1.70 2.41 -8.69
CA GLU A 186 2.94 3.15 -8.92
C GLU A 186 2.73 4.48 -9.66
N ASN A 187 1.85 4.53 -10.65
CA ASN A 187 1.54 5.77 -11.38
C ASN A 187 0.82 6.79 -10.49
N ILE A 188 -0.12 6.35 -9.65
CA ILE A 188 -0.77 7.22 -8.65
C ILE A 188 0.29 7.74 -7.67
N LEU A 189 1.24 6.89 -7.27
CA LEU A 189 2.33 7.29 -6.36
C LEU A 189 3.26 8.29 -7.02
N ARG A 190 3.66 8.06 -8.28
CA ARG A 190 4.51 8.97 -9.05
C ARG A 190 3.88 10.35 -9.20
N LYS A 191 2.56 10.43 -9.41
CA LYS A 191 1.83 11.72 -9.48
C LYS A 191 1.92 12.52 -8.17
N HIS A 192 2.03 11.85 -7.02
CA HIS A 192 2.18 12.50 -5.72
C HIS A 192 3.66 12.79 -5.36
N ILE A 193 4.62 12.10 -6.01
CA ILE A 193 6.06 12.29 -5.81
C ILE A 193 6.61 13.39 -6.74
N SER A 194 6.09 13.54 -7.96
CA SER A 194 6.60 14.52 -8.95
C SER A 194 6.19 15.98 -8.71
N ILE A 195 5.56 16.27 -7.56
CA ILE A 195 5.12 17.62 -7.17
C ILE A 195 6.08 18.21 -6.11
N SER A 196 7.12 17.49 -5.66
CA SER A 196 8.19 18.07 -4.82
C SER A 196 9.31 18.67 -5.63
#